data_AF-A0A4R5XGM5-F1
#
_entry.id   AF-A0A4R5XGM5-F1
#
_cell.length_a   1.000
_cell.length_b   1.000
_cell.length_c   1.000
_cell.angle_alpha   90.00
_cell.angle_beta   90.00
_cell.angle_gamma   90.00
#
_symmetry.space_group_name_H-M   'P 1'
#
loop_
_entity.id
_entity.type
_entity.pdbx_description
1 polymer ?
#
loop_
_entity_poly.entity_id
_entity_poly.type
_entity_poly.pdbx_seq_one_letter_code
_entity_poly.pdbx_strand_id
1 'polypeptide(L)'
;MSDTLILYCWILGGKAPDRAFPVPIDKKGDVGMLKRAIKQEKPVGLAYIDADALDLWHCSEPIAADGNLEQKARDLGLTRKDPLSLGKRLSEIFSAPPIQGNLHIVVRAPNADSTTRRHSVTESGNPLPKRTRLNREDELPRWLLELHKVLWDKPQMRGAIFREAELKLSDYLELERLLDAELPSRDNPPNTGFDVKDLKRNFLNSISQPTSIAERRPDEDEASDGMDEDTKVSDGMEANEDEAVQDPDDGTNISYSEDSAKHVDLESLFPCRVRYLDLTALGMKFSCPRLPSLTFIREEYTIISKVLGSQGRHLEDSAVVTGQPGIGKTIYLYLRLIDRLLAGKQTYFQALDGNIYFLSDTVTSVKGHGDIFHEGGNIEALVDGDLDVSQPRPLFSSFSEIRIILTSPPREYKERSWLNQLGPGVGSTYIMNLWSPQEFFVAGAFFYRRDIHINRLISATKHFGLNPRRSWYASTSAYHMYCAKEDALSMVKEMPVRMSLSALLHNATRGPNFEISHTVFELQAPDEGRLFSSARQNPVSEWVMDLVLTEYEADQADATRLFYEYTKRYNTTAGLSAIIWERQVHRSAESPGGPRFPIVLS
;
A
#
# COMPACT_ATOMS: atom_id res chain seq x y z
N MET A 1 -13.27 -2.21 34.34
CA MET A 1 -11.85 -2.29 33.93
C MET A 1 -11.71 -3.53 33.07
N SER A 2 -11.39 -3.38 31.79
CA SER A 2 -11.13 -4.51 30.87
C SER A 2 -9.78 -5.14 31.23
N ASP A 3 -9.77 -6.46 31.37
CA ASP A 3 -8.58 -7.26 31.73
C ASP A 3 -7.83 -7.60 30.42
N THR A 4 -7.22 -6.60 29.81
CA THR A 4 -6.55 -6.71 28.50
C THR A 4 -5.10 -7.18 28.68
N LEU A 5 -4.72 -8.25 27.97
CA LEU A 5 -3.34 -8.72 27.83
C LEU A 5 -2.69 -8.14 26.56
N ILE A 6 -1.41 -7.81 26.62
CA ILE A 6 -0.60 -7.49 25.44
C ILE A 6 0.34 -8.67 25.20
N LEU A 7 0.13 -9.39 24.10
CA LEU A 7 0.96 -10.54 23.72
C LEU A 7 1.86 -10.18 22.54
N TYR A 8 3.16 -10.28 22.71
CA TYR A 8 4.09 -10.16 21.58
C TYR A 8 4.09 -11.46 20.77
N CYS A 9 3.77 -11.32 19.50
CA CYS A 9 3.65 -12.40 18.53
C CYS A 9 4.73 -12.27 17.46
N TRP A 10 5.18 -13.37 16.90
CA TRP A 10 6.17 -13.39 15.83
C TRP A 10 5.77 -14.37 14.72
N ILE A 11 5.89 -13.96 13.45
CA ILE A 11 5.51 -14.80 12.30
C ILE A 11 6.74 -15.54 11.77
N LEU A 12 6.73 -16.85 11.91
CA LEU A 12 7.74 -17.76 11.38
C LEU A 12 7.80 -17.68 9.85
N GLY A 13 9.00 -17.46 9.30
CA GLY A 13 9.23 -17.36 7.86
C GLY A 13 8.70 -16.07 7.21
N GLY A 14 8.35 -15.06 8.01
CA GLY A 14 7.95 -13.75 7.51
C GLY A 14 9.10 -12.96 6.86
N LYS A 15 8.77 -11.92 6.09
CA LYS A 15 9.76 -11.05 5.40
C LYS A 15 10.69 -10.27 6.35
N ALA A 16 10.30 -10.14 7.62
CA ALA A 16 11.11 -9.59 8.70
C ALA A 16 11.20 -10.62 9.83
N PRO A 17 12.03 -11.67 9.68
CA PRO A 17 12.05 -12.85 10.56
C PRO A 17 12.55 -12.55 11.98
N ASP A 18 12.94 -11.32 12.31
CA ASP A 18 13.41 -10.93 13.64
C ASP A 18 12.49 -9.95 14.38
N ARG A 19 11.34 -9.55 13.81
CA ARG A 19 10.46 -8.54 14.43
C ARG A 19 9.20 -9.16 15.02
N ALA A 20 9.19 -9.33 16.35
CA ALA A 20 7.95 -9.57 17.09
C ALA A 20 7.09 -8.29 17.15
N PHE A 21 5.78 -8.44 17.29
CA PHE A 21 4.83 -7.33 17.36
C PHE A 21 3.80 -7.54 18.46
N PRO A 22 3.38 -6.48 19.17
CA PRO A 22 2.37 -6.57 20.20
C PRO A 22 0.97 -6.81 19.62
N VAL A 23 0.17 -7.63 20.31
CA VAL A 23 -1.23 -7.92 20.00
C VAL A 23 -2.05 -7.73 21.28
N PRO A 24 -2.87 -6.67 21.38
CA PRO A 24 -3.79 -6.49 22.50
C PRO A 24 -4.97 -7.46 22.39
N ILE A 25 -5.32 -8.14 23.49
CA ILE A 25 -6.41 -9.09 23.53
C ILE A 25 -7.03 -9.22 24.93
N ASP A 26 -8.34 -9.45 25.01
CA ASP A 26 -9.03 -9.73 26.27
C ASP A 26 -8.53 -11.07 26.87
N LYS A 27 -8.13 -11.06 28.14
CA LYS A 27 -7.66 -12.24 28.89
C LYS A 27 -8.70 -13.37 28.93
N LYS A 28 -9.99 -13.04 28.85
CA LYS A 28 -11.10 -14.00 28.81
C LYS A 28 -11.30 -14.60 27.43
N GLY A 29 -10.63 -14.07 26.40
CA GLY A 29 -10.66 -14.59 25.05
C GLY A 29 -10.06 -15.99 24.94
N ASP A 30 -10.33 -16.64 23.80
CA ASP A 30 -9.76 -17.94 23.43
C ASP A 30 -8.68 -17.79 22.33
N VAL A 31 -8.05 -18.91 21.99
CA VAL A 31 -7.03 -18.97 20.92
C VAL A 31 -7.62 -18.55 19.56
N GLY A 32 -8.90 -18.81 19.29
CA GLY A 32 -9.58 -18.34 18.07
C GLY A 32 -9.67 -16.81 17.98
N MET A 33 -9.98 -16.14 19.09
CA MET A 33 -9.93 -14.67 19.18
C MET A 33 -8.50 -14.16 18.97
N LEU A 34 -7.50 -14.84 19.52
CA LEU A 34 -6.08 -14.48 19.33
C LEU A 34 -5.64 -14.59 17.87
N LYS A 35 -6.00 -15.68 17.17
CA LYS A 35 -5.72 -15.82 15.73
C LYS A 35 -6.32 -14.67 14.91
N ARG A 36 -7.55 -14.25 15.22
CA ARG A 36 -8.20 -13.11 14.55
C ARG A 36 -7.51 -11.80 14.86
N ALA A 37 -7.13 -11.55 16.12
CA ALA A 37 -6.38 -10.37 16.52
C ALA A 37 -5.03 -10.30 15.80
N ILE A 38 -4.26 -11.40 15.76
CA ILE A 38 -2.98 -11.49 15.02
C ILE A 38 -3.17 -11.14 13.54
N LYS A 39 -4.21 -11.69 12.88
CA LYS A 39 -4.50 -11.37 11.46
C LYS A 39 -4.87 -9.89 11.27
N GLN A 40 -5.58 -9.29 12.22
CA GLN A 40 -5.94 -7.87 12.18
C GLN A 40 -4.72 -6.95 12.35
N GLU A 41 -3.74 -7.35 13.17
CA GLU A 41 -2.48 -6.62 13.38
C GLU A 41 -1.49 -6.79 12.22
N LYS A 42 -1.49 -7.95 11.54
CA LYS A 42 -0.64 -8.21 10.36
C LYS A 42 -1.46 -8.50 9.10
N PRO A 43 -2.30 -7.54 8.64
CA PRO A 43 -3.24 -7.77 7.56
C PRO A 43 -2.55 -7.98 6.21
N VAL A 44 -1.35 -7.43 6.00
CA VAL A 44 -0.58 -7.60 4.76
C VAL A 44 0.11 -8.96 4.72
N GLY A 45 0.82 -9.32 5.80
CA GLY A 45 1.55 -10.59 5.88
C GLY A 45 0.63 -11.81 5.91
N LEU A 46 -0.61 -11.63 6.38
CA LEU A 46 -1.61 -12.70 6.53
C LEU A 46 -2.86 -12.47 5.65
N ALA A 47 -2.74 -11.64 4.60
CA ALA A 47 -3.87 -11.21 3.77
C ALA A 47 -4.71 -12.38 3.21
N TYR A 48 -4.05 -13.46 2.81
CA TYR A 48 -4.67 -14.61 2.14
C TYR A 48 -4.82 -15.84 3.03
N ILE A 49 -4.58 -15.68 4.33
CA ILE A 49 -4.59 -16.80 5.28
C ILE A 49 -5.76 -16.58 6.21
N ASP A 50 -6.73 -17.48 6.21
CA ASP A 50 -7.82 -17.45 7.19
C ASP A 50 -7.25 -17.49 8.61
N ALA A 51 -7.82 -16.70 9.52
CA ALA A 51 -7.31 -16.61 10.88
C ALA A 51 -7.23 -18.01 11.50
N ASP A 52 -8.24 -18.86 11.28
CA ASP A 52 -8.32 -20.21 11.81
C ASP A 52 -7.22 -21.15 11.28
N ALA A 53 -6.66 -20.85 10.10
CA ALA A 53 -5.58 -21.60 9.49
C ALA A 53 -4.18 -21.24 10.04
N LEU A 54 -4.08 -20.25 10.94
CA LEU A 54 -2.83 -19.94 11.62
C LEU A 54 -2.52 -20.99 12.69
N ASP A 55 -1.31 -21.52 12.72
CA ASP A 55 -0.87 -22.33 13.85
C ASP A 55 -0.14 -21.44 14.86
N LEU A 56 -0.51 -21.56 16.13
CA LEU A 56 0.05 -20.75 17.22
C LEU A 56 0.76 -21.65 18.22
N TRP A 57 1.94 -21.26 18.68
CA TRP A 57 2.64 -21.92 19.78
C TRP A 57 2.93 -20.94 20.90
N HIS A 58 2.75 -21.39 22.13
CA HIS A 58 3.07 -20.62 23.34
C HIS A 58 4.54 -20.80 23.73
N CYS A 59 5.24 -19.69 23.97
CA CYS A 59 6.58 -19.67 24.52
C CYS A 59 6.50 -19.73 26.05
N SER A 60 6.70 -20.92 26.63
CA SER A 60 6.69 -21.08 28.10
C SER A 60 7.91 -20.46 28.79
N GLU A 61 9.00 -20.25 28.05
CA GLU A 61 10.22 -19.63 28.57
C GLU A 61 10.33 -18.19 28.07
N PRO A 62 10.88 -17.26 28.89
CA PRO A 62 11.14 -15.89 28.47
C PRO A 62 12.12 -15.84 27.30
N ILE A 63 11.63 -15.50 26.11
CA ILE A 63 12.47 -15.20 24.95
C ILE A 63 12.45 -13.70 24.77
N ALA A 64 13.58 -13.01 24.95
CA ALA A 64 13.66 -11.59 24.61
C ALA A 64 13.26 -11.38 23.15
N ALA A 65 12.47 -10.34 22.85
CA ALA A 65 12.13 -9.96 21.48
C ALA A 65 13.29 -9.21 20.80
N ASP A 66 14.49 -9.79 20.85
CA ASP A 66 15.73 -9.32 20.23
C ASP A 66 16.04 -10.13 18.95
N GLY A 67 17.13 -9.79 18.25
CA GLY A 67 17.51 -10.47 17.01
C GLY A 67 17.74 -11.98 17.18
N ASN A 68 17.51 -12.74 16.10
CA ASN A 68 17.68 -14.19 16.00
C ASN A 68 16.56 -15.04 16.64
N LEU A 69 15.31 -14.58 16.54
CA LEU A 69 14.12 -15.29 17.04
C LEU A 69 13.92 -16.67 16.40
N GLU A 70 14.29 -16.81 15.13
CA GLU A 70 14.12 -18.06 14.40
C GLU A 70 15.00 -19.19 14.94
N GLN A 71 16.27 -18.91 15.23
CA GLN A 71 17.15 -19.92 15.83
C GLN A 71 16.67 -20.28 17.23
N LYS A 72 16.30 -19.30 18.06
CA LYS A 72 15.77 -19.54 19.41
C LYS A 72 14.49 -20.39 19.39
N ALA A 73 13.57 -20.14 18.46
CA ALA A 73 12.36 -20.93 18.30
C ALA A 73 12.65 -22.39 17.85
N ARG A 74 13.69 -22.58 17.01
CA ARG A 74 14.16 -23.91 16.59
C ARG A 74 14.83 -24.66 17.74
N ASP A 75 15.69 -23.99 18.51
CA ASP A 75 16.42 -24.57 19.65
C ASP A 75 15.46 -25.04 20.75
N LEU A 76 14.39 -24.28 20.98
CA LEU A 76 13.32 -24.64 21.92
C LEU A 76 12.34 -25.69 21.37
N GLY A 77 12.52 -26.11 20.12
CA GLY A 77 11.68 -27.11 19.46
C GLY A 77 10.19 -26.73 19.42
N LEU A 78 9.85 -25.44 19.45
CA LEU A 78 8.46 -24.97 19.60
C LEU A 78 7.57 -25.48 18.45
N THR A 79 8.10 -25.50 17.22
CA THR A 79 7.39 -26.00 16.03
C THR A 79 7.28 -27.52 15.95
N ARG A 80 7.95 -28.26 16.85
CA ARG A 80 7.78 -29.72 17.00
C ARG A 80 6.69 -30.10 18.02
N LYS A 81 6.22 -29.13 18.80
CA LYS A 81 5.09 -29.31 19.73
C LYS A 81 3.76 -29.13 19.00
N ASP A 82 2.69 -29.68 19.55
CA ASP A 82 1.35 -29.44 19.04
C ASP A 82 0.97 -27.96 19.18
N PRO A 83 0.37 -27.35 18.15
CA PRO A 83 -0.11 -25.98 18.23
C PRO A 83 -1.25 -25.84 19.24
N LEU A 84 -1.44 -24.61 19.72
CA LEU A 84 -2.49 -24.25 20.65
C LEU A 84 -3.87 -24.60 20.08
N SER A 85 -4.65 -25.34 20.86
CA SER A 85 -6.01 -25.74 20.48
C SER A 85 -6.95 -24.54 20.49
N LEU A 86 -7.80 -24.43 19.46
CA LEU A 86 -8.66 -23.26 19.20
C LEU A 86 -9.54 -22.85 20.39
N GLY A 87 -10.04 -23.83 21.16
CA GLY A 87 -10.95 -23.61 22.29
C GLY A 87 -10.26 -23.36 23.64
N LYS A 88 -8.93 -23.35 23.70
CA LYS A 88 -8.21 -23.12 24.95
C LYS A 88 -8.32 -21.64 25.34
N ARG A 89 -8.66 -21.35 26.58
CA ARG A 89 -8.76 -19.96 27.06
C ARG A 89 -7.37 -19.35 27.26
N LEU A 90 -7.22 -18.06 26.95
CA LEU A 90 -5.95 -17.36 27.14
C LEU A 90 -5.56 -17.30 28.63
N SER A 91 -6.53 -17.17 29.54
CA SER A 91 -6.29 -17.27 30.99
C SER A 91 -5.70 -18.61 31.45
N GLU A 92 -5.92 -19.70 30.72
CA GLU A 92 -5.34 -21.02 31.01
C GLU A 92 -3.93 -21.16 30.44
N ILE A 93 -3.62 -20.42 29.38
CA ILE A 93 -2.29 -20.41 28.74
C ILE A 93 -1.36 -19.46 29.51
N PHE A 94 -1.87 -18.29 29.89
CA PHE A 94 -1.17 -17.22 30.60
C PHE A 94 -1.72 -17.08 32.01
N SER A 95 -1.43 -18.07 32.86
CA SER A 95 -1.85 -18.06 34.27
C SER A 95 -1.19 -16.94 35.08
N ALA A 96 0.00 -16.50 34.66
CA ALA A 96 0.70 -15.33 35.16
C ALA A 96 0.69 -14.20 34.10
N PRO A 97 0.81 -12.93 34.52
CA PRO A 97 0.96 -11.81 33.58
C PRO A 97 2.13 -12.04 32.63
N PRO A 98 1.95 -11.86 31.30
CA PRO A 98 3.03 -11.98 30.33
C PRO A 98 4.12 -10.93 30.60
N ILE A 99 5.39 -11.32 30.51
CA ILE A 99 6.51 -10.41 30.74
C ILE A 99 6.65 -9.50 29.52
N GLN A 100 6.45 -8.19 29.73
CA GLN A 100 6.50 -7.20 28.66
C GLN A 100 7.85 -7.22 27.94
N GLY A 101 7.84 -7.13 26.61
CA GLY A 101 9.04 -7.15 25.77
C GLY A 101 9.58 -8.54 25.43
N ASN A 102 9.00 -9.62 25.96
CA ASN A 102 9.35 -10.98 25.57
C ASN A 102 8.40 -11.51 24.49
N LEU A 103 8.87 -12.44 23.67
CA LEU A 103 8.04 -13.18 22.73
C LEU A 103 7.14 -14.17 23.49
N HIS A 104 5.84 -14.12 23.21
CA HIS A 104 4.84 -14.95 23.87
C HIS A 104 4.25 -16.01 22.94
N ILE A 105 4.06 -15.66 21.66
CA ILE A 105 3.39 -16.50 20.67
C ILE A 105 4.21 -16.57 19.39
N VAL A 106 4.52 -17.78 18.92
CA VAL A 106 5.01 -18.04 17.56
C VAL A 106 3.80 -18.31 16.67
N VAL A 107 3.74 -17.65 15.52
CA VAL A 107 2.68 -17.77 14.52
C VAL A 107 3.26 -18.41 13.27
N ARG A 108 2.62 -19.45 12.74
CA ARG A 108 3.00 -20.04 11.46
C ARG A 108 1.85 -19.96 10.47
N ALA A 109 2.20 -19.47 9.28
CA ALA A 109 1.39 -19.54 8.09
C ALA A 109 1.53 -20.93 7.43
N PRO A 110 0.46 -21.54 6.89
CA PRO A 110 0.50 -22.86 6.25
C PRO A 110 1.53 -23.04 5.11
N ASN A 111 2.04 -21.95 4.53
CA ASN A 111 2.89 -21.97 3.33
C ASN A 111 4.35 -21.49 3.54
N ALA A 112 4.82 -21.29 4.78
CA ALA A 112 6.12 -20.66 5.04
C ALA A 112 7.36 -21.53 4.71
N ASP A 113 7.23 -22.85 4.53
CA ASP A 113 8.38 -23.77 4.39
C ASP A 113 8.98 -23.86 2.97
N SER A 114 8.41 -23.22 1.96
CA SER A 114 8.86 -23.38 0.56
C SER A 114 10.06 -22.51 0.17
N THR A 115 10.42 -21.50 0.96
CA THR A 115 11.38 -20.45 0.56
C THR A 115 12.84 -20.66 1.01
N THR A 116 13.16 -21.66 1.83
CA THR A 116 14.53 -21.81 2.39
C THR A 116 15.39 -22.94 1.82
N ARG A 117 14.97 -23.69 0.80
CA ARG A 117 15.90 -24.59 0.08
C ARG A 117 16.68 -23.83 -1.00
N ARG A 118 17.63 -22.99 -0.57
CA ARG A 118 18.75 -22.61 -1.45
C ARG A 118 19.63 -23.84 -1.68
N HIS A 119 19.97 -24.05 -2.94
CA HIS A 119 20.86 -25.09 -3.44
C HIS A 119 22.19 -25.12 -2.67
N SER A 120 22.39 -26.12 -1.83
CA SER A 120 23.71 -26.73 -1.62
C SER A 120 23.73 -28.02 -2.41
N VAL A 121 24.34 -27.98 -3.59
CA VAL A 121 24.70 -29.18 -4.36
C VAL A 121 25.74 -29.93 -3.54
N THR A 122 25.37 -31.09 -3.02
CA THR A 122 26.30 -32.19 -2.75
C THR A 122 25.62 -33.47 -3.21
N GLU A 123 26.24 -34.12 -4.19
CA GLU A 123 25.91 -35.45 -4.66
C GLU A 123 26.10 -36.46 -3.53
N SER A 124 25.06 -37.24 -3.21
CA SER A 124 25.19 -38.65 -2.79
C SER A 124 23.78 -39.23 -2.59
N GLY A 125 23.53 -40.34 -3.26
CA GLY A 125 22.20 -40.91 -3.46
C GLY A 125 21.60 -41.62 -2.24
N ASN A 126 20.28 -41.51 -2.12
CA ASN A 126 19.37 -42.64 -1.91
C ASN A 126 17.90 -42.19 -2.09
N PRO A 127 17.03 -42.99 -2.71
CA PRO A 127 15.65 -42.60 -2.98
C PRO A 127 14.76 -42.85 -1.74
N LEU A 128 14.20 -41.80 -1.17
CA LEU A 128 13.12 -41.88 -0.18
C LEU A 128 11.76 -41.52 -0.82
N PRO A 129 10.65 -42.04 -0.28
CA PRO A 129 9.46 -42.36 -1.04
C PRO A 129 8.67 -41.11 -1.42
N LYS A 130 8.08 -41.18 -2.61
CA LYS A 130 7.10 -40.22 -3.16
C LYS A 130 6.06 -39.86 -2.10
N ARG A 131 6.24 -38.72 -1.43
CA ARG A 131 5.16 -38.06 -0.72
C ARG A 131 4.22 -37.47 -1.77
N THR A 132 3.04 -38.06 -1.83
CA THR A 132 1.88 -37.63 -2.60
C THR A 132 1.59 -36.17 -2.30
N ARG A 133 2.07 -35.26 -3.15
CA ARG A 133 1.55 -33.89 -3.22
C ARG A 133 0.11 -34.04 -3.68
N LEU A 134 -0.84 -33.75 -2.79
CA LEU A 134 -2.24 -33.58 -3.18
C LEU A 134 -2.31 -32.42 -4.16
N ASN A 135 -2.66 -32.74 -5.40
CA ASN A 135 -2.97 -31.81 -6.48
C ASN A 135 -4.09 -30.85 -6.04
N ARG A 136 -3.70 -29.68 -5.55
CA ARG A 136 -4.61 -28.52 -5.37
C ARG A 136 -4.48 -27.51 -6.51
N GLU A 137 -3.66 -27.82 -7.52
CA GLU A 137 -3.28 -26.94 -8.64
C GLU A 137 -4.36 -26.81 -9.73
N ASP A 138 -5.51 -27.47 -9.60
CA ASP A 138 -6.53 -27.57 -10.68
C ASP A 138 -7.86 -26.87 -10.39
N GLU A 139 -8.10 -26.34 -9.18
CA GLU A 139 -9.37 -25.65 -8.90
C GLU A 139 -9.28 -24.17 -9.31
N LEU A 140 -10.09 -23.78 -10.30
CA LEU A 140 -10.28 -22.39 -10.70
C LEU A 140 -10.74 -21.54 -9.49
N PRO A 141 -10.22 -20.30 -9.33
CA PRO A 141 -10.62 -19.43 -8.25
C PRO A 141 -12.12 -19.16 -8.29
N ARG A 142 -12.85 -19.59 -7.25
CA ARG A 142 -14.32 -19.48 -7.19
C ARG A 142 -14.82 -18.04 -7.33
N TRP A 143 -14.09 -17.08 -6.77
CA TRP A 143 -14.41 -15.65 -6.90
C TRP A 143 -14.34 -15.18 -8.35
N LEU A 144 -13.37 -15.68 -9.14
CA LEU A 144 -13.18 -15.30 -10.54
C LEU A 144 -14.28 -15.89 -11.41
N LEU A 145 -14.67 -17.14 -11.14
CA LEU A 145 -15.82 -17.79 -11.80
C LEU A 145 -17.13 -17.06 -11.53
N GLU A 146 -17.39 -16.65 -10.29
CA GLU A 146 -18.59 -15.88 -9.95
C GLU A 146 -18.58 -14.50 -10.60
N LEU A 147 -17.47 -13.78 -10.53
CA LEU A 147 -17.31 -12.47 -11.15
C LEU A 147 -17.54 -12.55 -12.68
N HIS A 148 -16.90 -13.52 -13.34
CA HIS A 148 -17.06 -13.77 -14.76
C HIS A 148 -18.51 -14.08 -15.13
N LYS A 149 -19.14 -15.05 -14.45
CA LYS A 149 -20.54 -15.43 -14.69
C LYS A 149 -21.50 -14.23 -14.61
N VAL A 150 -21.24 -13.32 -13.67
CA VAL A 150 -22.10 -12.16 -13.43
C VAL A 150 -21.85 -11.03 -14.42
N LEU A 151 -20.60 -10.82 -14.86
CA LEU A 151 -20.23 -9.64 -15.65
C LEU A 151 -19.95 -9.89 -17.14
N TRP A 152 -19.61 -11.11 -17.55
CA TRP A 152 -19.21 -11.42 -18.93
C TRP A 152 -20.28 -11.01 -19.94
N ASP A 153 -19.90 -10.15 -20.88
CA ASP A 153 -20.74 -9.62 -21.96
C ASP A 153 -22.07 -9.03 -21.45
N LYS A 154 -22.00 -8.32 -20.32
CA LYS A 154 -23.16 -7.69 -19.67
C LYS A 154 -22.91 -6.21 -19.40
N PRO A 155 -22.78 -5.37 -20.44
CA PRO A 155 -22.51 -3.94 -20.27
C PRO A 155 -23.56 -3.22 -19.42
N GLN A 156 -24.81 -3.70 -19.40
CA GLN A 156 -25.88 -3.19 -18.55
C GLN A 156 -25.58 -3.29 -17.04
N MET A 157 -24.71 -4.21 -16.61
CA MET A 157 -24.31 -4.33 -15.21
C MET A 157 -23.41 -3.18 -14.76
N ARG A 158 -22.86 -2.40 -15.70
CA ARG A 158 -22.02 -1.24 -15.38
C ARG A 158 -22.73 -0.26 -14.46
N GLY A 159 -23.97 0.13 -14.77
CA GLY A 159 -24.74 1.07 -13.96
C GLY A 159 -25.15 0.52 -12.58
N ALA A 160 -25.08 -0.79 -12.36
CA ALA A 160 -25.37 -1.41 -11.07
C ALA A 160 -24.19 -1.36 -10.09
N ILE A 161 -22.96 -1.44 -10.61
CA ILE A 161 -21.73 -1.52 -9.79
C ILE A 161 -20.88 -0.25 -9.83
N PHE A 162 -20.93 0.53 -10.92
CA PHE A 162 -20.27 1.83 -10.98
C PHE A 162 -21.27 2.90 -10.58
N ARG A 163 -20.87 3.71 -9.60
CA ARG A 163 -21.70 4.74 -8.99
C ARG A 163 -20.94 6.05 -8.95
N GLU A 164 -21.70 7.13 -8.96
CA GLU A 164 -21.18 8.47 -8.73
C GLU A 164 -21.98 9.16 -7.63
N ALA A 165 -21.30 10.00 -6.86
CA ALA A 165 -21.91 10.87 -5.88
C ALA A 165 -21.21 12.23 -5.90
N GLU A 166 -21.99 13.29 -5.72
CA GLU A 166 -21.44 14.61 -5.39
C GLU A 166 -21.50 14.75 -3.87
N LEU A 167 -20.35 14.64 -3.23
CA LEU A 167 -20.24 14.77 -1.78
C LEU A 167 -20.14 16.24 -1.40
N LYS A 168 -20.94 16.66 -0.44
CA LYS A 168 -20.92 18.00 0.15
C LYS A 168 -20.36 17.93 1.55
N LEU A 169 -19.95 19.09 2.08
CA LEU A 169 -19.53 19.20 3.49
C LEU A 169 -20.63 18.74 4.45
N SER A 170 -21.90 19.01 4.15
CA SER A 170 -23.04 18.53 4.92
C SER A 170 -23.11 17.00 4.99
N ASP A 171 -22.73 16.30 3.91
CA ASP A 171 -22.75 14.85 3.86
C ASP A 171 -21.64 14.25 4.73
N TYR A 172 -20.46 14.89 4.74
CA TYR A 172 -19.39 14.54 5.65
C TYR A 172 -19.80 14.73 7.11
N LEU A 173 -20.39 15.88 7.46
CA LEU A 173 -20.83 16.16 8.83
C LEU A 173 -21.92 15.18 9.29
N GLU A 174 -22.84 14.81 8.39
CA GLU A 174 -23.87 13.81 8.70
C GLU A 174 -23.27 12.42 8.89
N LEU A 175 -22.32 12.00 8.05
CA LEU A 175 -21.60 10.75 8.23
C LEU A 175 -20.86 10.71 9.58
N GLU A 176 -20.17 11.78 9.96
CA GLU A 176 -19.49 11.89 11.24
C GLU A 176 -20.47 11.78 12.41
N ARG A 177 -21.62 12.45 12.34
CA ARG A 177 -22.69 12.34 13.34
C ARG A 177 -23.20 10.91 13.50
N LEU A 178 -23.38 10.18 12.39
CA LEU A 178 -23.78 8.77 12.40
C LEU A 178 -22.68 7.88 13.01
N LEU A 179 -21.41 8.14 12.70
CA LEU A 179 -20.29 7.40 13.28
C LEU A 179 -20.16 7.65 14.79
N ASP A 180 -20.35 8.89 15.27
CA ASP A 180 -20.31 9.20 16.69
C ASP A 180 -21.44 8.55 17.49
N ALA A 181 -22.62 8.44 16.88
CA ALA A 181 -23.76 7.77 17.50
C ALA A 181 -23.50 6.27 17.70
N GLU A 182 -22.86 5.61 16.72
CA GLU A 182 -22.59 4.18 16.74
C GLU A 182 -21.26 3.82 17.44
N LEU A 183 -20.31 4.75 17.50
CA LEU A 183 -18.97 4.56 18.07
C LEU A 183 -18.64 5.65 19.12
N PRO A 184 -19.19 5.54 20.35
CA PRO A 184 -18.93 6.52 21.43
C PRO A 184 -17.45 6.69 21.80
N SER A 185 -16.61 5.69 21.49
CA SER A 185 -15.16 5.78 21.58
C SER A 185 -14.51 5.35 20.26
N ARG A 186 -14.09 6.33 19.45
CA ARG A 186 -13.43 6.08 18.15
C ARG A 186 -12.00 5.55 18.26
N ASP A 187 -11.33 5.73 19.39
CA ASP A 187 -10.01 5.15 19.65
C ASP A 187 -10.08 3.70 20.15
N ASN A 188 -11.17 3.36 20.83
CA ASN A 188 -11.41 2.02 21.35
C ASN A 188 -12.83 1.57 20.97
N PRO A 189 -13.09 1.35 19.66
CA PRO A 189 -14.42 0.98 19.21
C PRO A 189 -14.83 -0.31 19.94
N PRO A 190 -16.02 -0.31 20.57
CA PRO A 190 -16.48 -1.49 21.28
C PRO A 190 -16.65 -2.64 20.28
N ASN A 191 -16.38 -3.87 20.71
CA ASN A 191 -16.54 -5.07 19.87
C ASN A 191 -18.02 -5.44 19.70
N THR A 192 -18.82 -4.52 19.17
CA THR A 192 -20.29 -4.62 19.05
C THR A 192 -20.73 -5.38 17.82
N GLY A 193 -19.80 -5.84 16.98
CA GLY A 193 -20.11 -6.39 15.66
C GLY A 193 -20.61 -5.34 14.65
N PHE A 194 -20.58 -4.05 15.02
CA PHE A 194 -20.88 -2.94 14.12
C PHE A 194 -19.83 -2.88 13.00
N ASP A 195 -20.31 -2.87 11.75
CA ASP A 195 -19.44 -2.76 10.57
C ASP A 195 -19.49 -1.34 9.99
N VAL A 196 -18.46 -0.55 10.29
CA VAL A 196 -18.25 0.80 9.76
C VAL A 196 -18.36 0.82 8.23
N LYS A 197 -17.89 -0.23 7.56
CA LYS A 197 -17.94 -0.33 6.10
C LYS A 197 -19.38 -0.36 5.59
N ASP A 198 -20.26 -1.05 6.29
CA ASP A 198 -21.67 -1.16 5.90
C ASP A 198 -22.42 0.15 6.16
N LEU A 199 -22.12 0.85 7.25
CA LEU A 199 -22.66 2.20 7.49
C LEU A 199 -22.24 3.16 6.37
N LYS A 200 -20.95 3.24 6.07
CA LYS A 200 -20.42 4.12 5.00
C LYS A 200 -21.00 3.78 3.63
N ARG A 201 -21.11 2.48 3.31
CA ARG A 201 -21.75 2.01 2.07
C ARG A 201 -23.21 2.43 2.00
N ASN A 202 -23.99 2.21 3.04
CA ASN A 202 -25.41 2.55 3.07
C ASN A 202 -25.61 4.07 2.94
N PHE A 203 -24.77 4.85 3.61
CA PHE A 203 -24.73 6.31 3.47
C PHE A 203 -24.46 6.72 2.01
N LEU A 204 -23.37 6.25 1.41
CA LEU A 204 -23.04 6.54 0.01
C LEU A 204 -24.15 6.12 -0.95
N ASN A 205 -24.78 4.97 -0.71
CA ASN A 205 -25.88 4.48 -1.54
C ASN A 205 -27.14 5.34 -1.43
N SER A 206 -27.37 6.02 -0.29
CA SER A 206 -28.50 6.95 -0.11
C SER A 206 -28.34 8.27 -0.86
N ILE A 207 -27.10 8.70 -1.15
CA ILE A 207 -26.81 9.97 -1.83
C ILE A 207 -26.32 9.80 -3.28
N SER A 208 -25.90 8.59 -3.66
CA SER A 208 -25.37 8.31 -4.99
C SER A 208 -26.46 8.14 -6.04
N GLN A 209 -26.08 8.42 -7.29
CA GLN A 209 -26.86 8.06 -8.46
C GLN A 209 -26.13 6.96 -9.27
N PRO A 210 -26.86 6.05 -9.93
CA PRO A 210 -26.27 5.14 -10.90
C PRO A 210 -25.55 5.93 -11.99
N THR A 211 -24.34 5.51 -12.40
CA THR A 211 -23.67 6.15 -13.55
C THR A 211 -24.53 5.93 -14.80
N SER A 212 -24.95 7.01 -15.46
CA SER A 212 -25.70 6.90 -16.72
C SER A 212 -24.85 6.19 -17.77
N ILE A 213 -25.44 5.18 -18.42
CA ILE A 213 -24.79 4.40 -19.50
C ILE A 213 -24.56 5.28 -20.74
N ALA A 214 -25.30 6.38 -20.88
CA ALA A 214 -25.15 7.32 -21.97
C ALA A 214 -24.00 8.30 -21.69
N GLU A 215 -23.06 8.38 -22.65
CA GLU A 215 -22.22 9.56 -22.99
C GLU A 215 -20.70 9.54 -22.79
N ARG A 216 -20.01 8.45 -22.44
CA ARG A 216 -18.53 8.43 -22.64
C ARG A 216 -18.03 7.12 -23.23
N ARG A 217 -18.09 7.03 -24.57
CA ARG A 217 -17.09 6.26 -25.33
C ARG A 217 -15.79 7.07 -25.26
N PRO A 218 -14.68 6.54 -24.75
CA PRO A 218 -13.39 7.25 -24.68
C PRO A 218 -12.67 7.42 -26.02
N ASP A 219 -13.30 7.08 -27.14
CA ASP A 219 -12.69 7.07 -28.46
C ASP A 219 -13.54 7.99 -29.35
N GLU A 220 -12.91 8.99 -29.97
CA GLU A 220 -13.48 10.04 -30.85
C GLU A 220 -13.79 11.38 -30.18
N ASP A 221 -12.75 12.12 -29.75
CA ASP A 221 -12.80 13.59 -29.78
C ASP A 221 -11.58 14.09 -30.55
N GLU A 222 -11.88 14.70 -31.71
CA GLU A 222 -10.93 15.27 -32.65
C GLU A 222 -10.12 16.41 -32.03
N ALA A 223 -8.86 16.50 -32.44
CA ALA A 223 -7.97 17.60 -32.12
C ALA A 223 -8.53 18.92 -32.66
N SER A 224 -9.06 19.74 -31.77
CA SER A 224 -9.34 21.16 -32.02
C SER A 224 -8.27 22.00 -31.33
N ASP A 225 -7.28 22.45 -32.10
CA ASP A 225 -6.32 23.48 -31.72
C ASP A 225 -7.04 24.75 -31.24
N GLY A 226 -6.80 25.14 -29.99
CA GLY A 226 -7.28 26.38 -29.40
C GLY A 226 -6.11 27.14 -28.78
N MET A 227 -5.82 28.30 -29.37
CA MET A 227 -4.73 29.21 -29.04
C MET A 227 -4.73 29.69 -27.59
N ASP A 228 -3.55 29.74 -26.98
CA ASP A 228 -3.27 30.38 -25.69
C ASP A 228 -3.38 31.91 -25.79
N GLU A 229 -4.19 32.51 -24.92
CA GLU A 229 -4.19 33.95 -24.64
C GLU A 229 -3.51 34.22 -23.27
N ASP A 230 -2.37 34.91 -23.35
CA ASP A 230 -1.58 35.41 -22.23
C ASP A 230 -2.39 36.33 -21.32
N THR A 231 -2.52 35.99 -20.04
CA THR A 231 -2.95 36.95 -19.00
C THR A 231 -1.84 37.17 -17.98
N LYS A 232 -1.24 38.36 -18.07
CA LYS A 232 -0.31 38.94 -17.09
C LYS A 232 -1.03 39.20 -15.77
N VAL A 233 -0.44 38.77 -14.65
CA VAL A 233 -0.80 39.26 -13.31
C VAL A 233 0.43 39.92 -12.69
N SER A 234 0.20 41.14 -12.22
CA SER A 234 1.16 42.08 -11.64
C SER A 234 1.42 41.84 -10.16
N ASP A 235 2.66 42.12 -9.76
CA ASP A 235 3.16 42.32 -8.40
C ASP A 235 2.32 43.25 -7.53
N GLY A 236 2.38 43.03 -6.21
CA GLY A 236 2.18 44.13 -5.24
C GLY A 236 1.94 43.72 -3.79
N MET A 237 2.88 44.13 -2.94
CA MET A 237 2.74 44.60 -1.55
C MET A 237 2.94 43.63 -0.36
N GLU A 238 4.17 43.71 0.16
CA GLU A 238 4.54 44.34 1.45
C GLU A 238 3.92 43.83 2.77
N ALA A 239 4.78 43.11 3.49
CA ALA A 239 5.15 43.25 4.89
C ALA A 239 4.35 44.19 5.80
N ASN A 240 3.91 43.66 6.95
CA ASN A 240 4.09 44.32 8.24
C ASN A 240 4.43 43.29 9.31
N GLU A 241 5.56 43.53 9.95
CA GLU A 241 6.04 42.92 11.18
C GLU A 241 5.33 43.58 12.36
N ASP A 242 4.98 42.81 13.38
CA ASP A 242 5.06 43.18 14.80
C ASP A 242 4.43 42.04 15.62
N GLU A 243 5.20 41.37 16.47
CA GLU A 243 4.90 41.32 17.91
C GLU A 243 5.94 40.52 18.73
N ALA A 244 6.50 41.26 19.69
CA ALA A 244 6.84 40.96 21.08
C ALA A 244 7.26 39.53 21.52
N VAL A 245 8.49 39.49 22.02
CA VAL A 245 9.13 38.46 22.83
C VAL A 245 8.57 38.45 24.27
N GLN A 246 8.17 37.27 24.77
CA GLN A 246 8.20 36.95 26.22
C GLN A 246 8.67 35.50 26.43
N ASP A 247 9.59 35.34 27.39
CA ASP A 247 10.27 34.11 27.82
C ASP A 247 9.39 33.20 28.72
N PRO A 248 9.74 31.91 28.87
CA PRO A 248 8.89 30.87 29.46
C PRO A 248 9.22 30.59 30.94
N ASP A 249 8.23 30.15 31.72
CA ASP A 249 8.50 29.39 32.94
C ASP A 249 7.46 28.31 33.26
N ASP A 250 8.03 27.18 33.68
CA ASP A 250 7.57 26.04 34.48
C ASP A 250 6.26 25.26 34.19
N GLY A 251 6.45 24.07 33.63
CA GLY A 251 5.94 22.80 34.17
C GLY A 251 4.43 22.54 34.22
N THR A 252 3.84 21.88 33.22
CA THR A 252 2.77 20.88 33.43
C THR A 252 2.38 20.10 32.15
N ASN A 253 1.98 18.85 32.36
CA ASN A 253 1.00 18.05 31.62
C ASN A 253 0.85 18.28 30.09
N ILE A 254 1.12 17.24 29.28
CA ILE A 254 0.93 17.24 27.82
C ILE A 254 -0.57 17.32 27.49
N SER A 255 -1.15 18.52 27.55
CA SER A 255 -2.31 18.89 26.74
C SER A 255 -1.78 19.36 25.41
N TYR A 256 -2.17 18.69 24.33
CA TYR A 256 -1.88 19.13 22.97
C TYR A 256 -2.46 20.54 22.77
N SER A 257 -1.60 21.57 22.79
CA SER A 257 -2.00 22.92 22.38
C SER A 257 -2.26 22.91 20.88
N GLU A 258 -3.49 23.28 20.49
CA GLU A 258 -4.02 23.21 19.12
C GLU A 258 -3.42 24.26 18.15
N ASP A 259 -2.51 25.13 18.60
CA ASP A 259 -2.29 26.45 17.97
C ASP A 259 -1.23 26.56 16.86
N SER A 260 -1.00 25.53 16.04
CA SER A 260 -0.28 25.77 14.77
C SER A 260 -0.56 24.80 13.62
N ALA A 261 -1.55 23.90 13.78
CA ALA A 261 -2.00 23.16 12.62
C ALA A 261 -2.72 24.14 11.70
N LYS A 262 -2.12 24.47 10.54
CA LYS A 262 -2.90 24.89 9.36
C LYS A 262 -4.01 23.87 9.21
N HIS A 263 -5.21 24.19 9.71
CA HIS A 263 -6.36 23.31 9.63
C HIS A 263 -6.52 23.01 8.15
N VAL A 264 -6.61 21.73 7.78
CA VAL A 264 -7.08 21.41 6.44
C VAL A 264 -8.45 22.04 6.37
N ASP A 265 -8.57 23.03 5.49
CA ASP A 265 -9.82 23.69 5.24
C ASP A 265 -10.77 22.63 4.68
N LEU A 266 -11.66 22.12 5.53
CA LEU A 266 -12.63 21.11 5.14
C LEU A 266 -13.50 21.60 4.00
N GLU A 267 -13.74 22.92 3.92
CA GLU A 267 -14.47 23.52 2.82
C GLU A 267 -13.73 23.32 1.50
N SER A 268 -12.39 23.42 1.47
CA SER A 268 -11.60 23.15 0.26
C SER A 268 -11.70 21.71 -0.26
N LEU A 269 -12.14 20.75 0.58
CA LEU A 269 -12.34 19.36 0.16
C LEU A 269 -13.68 19.13 -0.54
N PHE A 270 -14.64 20.07 -0.43
CA PHE A 270 -16.01 19.91 -0.93
C PHE A 270 -16.50 21.13 -1.73
N PRO A 271 -17.44 20.97 -2.68
CA PRO A 271 -18.00 19.71 -3.14
C PRO A 271 -16.96 18.85 -3.87
N CYS A 272 -17.13 17.53 -3.78
CA CYS A 272 -16.27 16.56 -4.45
C CYS A 272 -17.12 15.55 -5.19
N ARG A 273 -16.96 15.48 -6.52
CA ARG A 273 -17.56 14.41 -7.30
C ARG A 273 -16.68 13.16 -7.20
N VAL A 274 -17.24 12.09 -6.64
CA VAL A 274 -16.56 10.82 -6.47
C VAL A 274 -17.14 9.77 -7.40
N ARG A 275 -16.25 8.92 -7.94
CA ARG A 275 -16.61 7.70 -8.66
C ARG A 275 -16.20 6.52 -7.81
N TYR A 276 -17.04 5.50 -7.75
CA TYR A 276 -16.72 4.31 -6.97
C TYR A 276 -17.36 3.05 -7.52
N LEU A 277 -16.78 1.91 -7.14
CA LEU A 277 -17.24 0.57 -7.46
C LEU A 277 -17.88 -0.05 -6.21
N ASP A 278 -19.13 -0.49 -6.32
CA ASP A 278 -19.85 -1.28 -5.32
C ASP A 278 -20.17 -2.68 -5.86
N LEU A 279 -19.32 -3.66 -5.51
CA LEU A 279 -19.50 -5.06 -5.86
C LEU A 279 -20.53 -5.78 -5.00
N THR A 280 -21.04 -5.17 -3.93
CA THR A 280 -22.06 -5.82 -3.10
C THR A 280 -23.37 -6.05 -3.87
N ALA A 281 -23.64 -5.18 -4.85
CA ALA A 281 -24.76 -5.32 -5.79
C ALA A 281 -24.72 -6.62 -6.62
N LEU A 282 -23.55 -7.28 -6.73
CA LEU A 282 -23.42 -8.53 -7.46
C LEU A 282 -23.85 -9.76 -6.65
N GLY A 283 -24.01 -9.65 -5.33
CA GLY A 283 -24.39 -10.77 -4.47
C GLY A 283 -23.43 -11.96 -4.51
N MET A 284 -22.13 -11.71 -4.77
CA MET A 284 -21.12 -12.76 -4.83
C MET A 284 -20.96 -13.44 -3.46
N LYS A 285 -20.78 -14.77 -3.48
CA LYS A 285 -20.53 -15.57 -2.26
C LYS A 285 -19.06 -15.52 -1.87
N PHE A 286 -18.17 -15.43 -2.85
CA PHE A 286 -16.72 -15.37 -2.62
C PHE A 286 -16.22 -13.96 -2.88
N SER A 287 -15.58 -13.36 -1.87
CA SER A 287 -14.95 -12.05 -2.01
C SER A 287 -13.74 -12.12 -2.93
N CYS A 288 -13.58 -11.12 -3.80
CA CYS A 288 -12.32 -10.92 -4.50
C CYS A 288 -11.21 -10.63 -3.47
N PRO A 289 -10.08 -11.38 -3.49
CA PRO A 289 -9.07 -11.26 -2.45
C PRO A 289 -8.34 -9.91 -2.45
N ARG A 290 -8.39 -9.17 -3.56
CA ARG A 290 -7.58 -7.96 -3.82
C ARG A 290 -8.40 -6.73 -4.17
N LEU A 291 -9.70 -6.88 -4.34
CA LEU A 291 -10.61 -5.79 -4.67
C LEU A 291 -11.68 -5.71 -3.57
N PRO A 292 -11.64 -4.68 -2.72
CA PRO A 292 -12.67 -4.45 -1.72
C PRO A 292 -14.05 -4.31 -2.39
N SER A 293 -15.11 -4.74 -1.69
CA SER A 293 -16.46 -4.66 -2.24
C SER A 293 -16.93 -3.22 -2.47
N LEU A 294 -16.36 -2.25 -1.75
CA LEU A 294 -16.59 -0.83 -1.96
C LEU A 294 -15.22 -0.18 -2.22
N THR A 295 -15.03 0.40 -3.40
CA THR A 295 -13.72 0.86 -3.88
C THR A 295 -13.83 2.23 -4.51
N PHE A 296 -13.08 3.20 -4.01
CA PHE A 296 -12.92 4.52 -4.61
C PHE A 296 -12.17 4.42 -5.96
N ILE A 297 -12.68 5.07 -7.00
CA ILE A 297 -12.07 5.13 -8.33
C ILE A 297 -11.37 6.48 -8.46
N ARG A 298 -10.03 6.44 -8.50
CA ARG A 298 -9.17 7.62 -8.60
C ARG A 298 -9.20 8.21 -10.00
N GLU A 299 -8.96 9.52 -10.10
CA GLU A 299 -8.79 10.16 -11.40
C GLU A 299 -7.50 9.68 -12.10
N GLU A 300 -6.49 9.34 -11.31
CA GLU A 300 -5.24 8.74 -11.79
C GLU A 300 -5.47 7.46 -12.62
N TYR A 301 -6.54 6.71 -12.36
CA TYR A 301 -6.88 5.51 -13.15
C TYR A 301 -7.34 5.87 -14.57
N THR A 302 -8.03 7.00 -14.72
CA THR A 302 -8.42 7.55 -16.03
C THR A 302 -7.19 8.04 -16.78
N ILE A 303 -6.29 8.77 -16.12
CA ILE A 303 -5.03 9.26 -16.72
C ILE A 303 -4.19 8.10 -17.24
N ILE A 304 -3.94 7.07 -16.43
CA ILE A 304 -3.18 5.89 -16.87
C ILE A 304 -3.89 5.16 -18.00
N SER A 305 -5.22 5.06 -17.97
CA SER A 305 -5.97 4.43 -19.07
C SER A 305 -5.83 5.20 -20.38
N LYS A 306 -5.82 6.54 -20.33
CA LYS A 306 -5.58 7.39 -21.50
C LYS A 306 -4.18 7.18 -22.06
N VAL A 307 -3.16 7.18 -21.20
CA VAL A 307 -1.75 6.93 -21.58
C VAL A 307 -1.56 5.55 -22.19
N LEU A 308 -2.21 4.52 -21.65
CA LEU A 308 -2.18 3.18 -22.24
C LEU A 308 -2.99 3.09 -23.53
N GLY A 309 -4.10 3.83 -23.64
CA GLY A 309 -5.00 3.83 -24.79
C GLY A 309 -4.42 4.52 -26.03
N SER A 310 -3.52 5.49 -25.86
CA SER A 310 -2.82 6.15 -26.96
C SER A 310 -1.73 5.28 -27.63
N GLN A 311 -1.42 4.12 -27.05
CA GLN A 311 -0.51 3.14 -27.66
C GLN A 311 -1.28 2.15 -28.55
N GLY A 312 -0.54 1.36 -29.34
CA GLY A 312 -1.13 0.26 -30.08
C GLY A 312 -1.68 -0.84 -29.18
N ARG A 313 -2.08 -1.95 -29.82
CA ARG A 313 -2.74 -3.09 -29.16
C ARG A 313 -1.93 -4.37 -29.29
N HIS A 314 -0.63 -4.23 -29.55
CA HIS A 314 0.28 -5.34 -29.78
C HIS A 314 1.23 -5.56 -28.62
N LEU A 315 2.01 -6.63 -28.70
CA LEU A 315 3.04 -6.95 -27.73
C LEU A 315 4.02 -5.78 -27.55
N GLU A 316 4.32 -5.02 -28.62
CA GLU A 316 5.20 -3.86 -28.53
C GLU A 316 4.69 -2.72 -27.63
N ASP A 317 3.38 -2.68 -27.40
CA ASP A 317 2.69 -1.70 -26.55
C ASP A 317 2.50 -2.21 -25.11
N SER A 318 3.19 -3.29 -24.76
CA SER A 318 3.16 -3.84 -23.40
C SER A 318 3.69 -2.83 -22.40
N ALA A 319 3.07 -2.76 -21.23
CA ALA A 319 3.38 -1.75 -20.25
C ALA A 319 3.47 -2.27 -18.82
N VAL A 320 4.34 -1.64 -18.05
CA VAL A 320 4.40 -1.78 -16.59
C VAL A 320 3.84 -0.50 -15.98
N VAL A 321 2.76 -0.63 -15.21
CA VAL A 321 2.21 0.45 -14.38
C VAL A 321 2.76 0.30 -12.96
N THR A 322 3.55 1.27 -12.53
CA THR A 322 4.28 1.25 -11.26
C THR A 322 4.03 2.51 -10.41
N GLY A 323 4.73 2.63 -9.29
CA GLY A 323 4.60 3.73 -8.34
C GLY A 323 4.51 3.26 -6.90
N GLN A 324 4.36 4.20 -5.97
CA GLN A 324 4.44 3.95 -4.53
C GLN A 324 3.53 2.80 -4.05
N PRO A 325 4.01 1.91 -3.17
CA PRO A 325 3.17 0.86 -2.60
C PRO A 325 1.98 1.46 -1.83
N GLY A 326 0.76 0.96 -2.08
CA GLY A 326 -0.46 1.46 -1.41
C GLY A 326 -1.33 2.41 -2.23
N ILE A 327 -0.86 2.92 -3.38
CA ILE A 327 -1.61 3.90 -4.18
C ILE A 327 -2.74 3.31 -5.05
N GLY A 328 -2.98 2.00 -4.98
CA GLY A 328 -4.08 1.35 -5.70
C GLY A 328 -3.76 0.87 -7.13
N LYS A 329 -2.50 0.53 -7.43
CA LYS A 329 -2.13 -0.08 -8.74
C LYS A 329 -2.88 -1.39 -9.01
N THR A 330 -2.99 -2.25 -8.01
CA THR A 330 -3.76 -3.50 -8.15
C THR A 330 -5.24 -3.21 -8.36
N ILE A 331 -5.80 -2.21 -7.65
CA ILE A 331 -7.18 -1.79 -7.86
C ILE A 331 -7.40 -1.37 -9.32
N TYR A 332 -6.47 -0.60 -9.89
CA TYR A 332 -6.48 -0.24 -11.30
C TYR A 332 -6.53 -1.47 -12.23
N LEU A 333 -5.67 -2.47 -12.00
CA LEU A 333 -5.66 -3.71 -12.80
C LEU A 333 -7.00 -4.44 -12.77
N TYR A 334 -7.62 -4.54 -11.58
CA TYR A 334 -8.89 -5.24 -11.42
C TYR A 334 -10.07 -4.44 -11.97
N LEU A 335 -10.04 -3.11 -11.92
CA LEU A 335 -11.02 -2.27 -12.61
C LEU A 335 -10.95 -2.49 -14.12
N ARG A 336 -9.73 -2.58 -14.68
CA ARG A 336 -9.53 -2.93 -16.09
C ARG A 336 -10.06 -4.33 -16.42
N LEU A 337 -9.85 -5.32 -15.54
CA LEU A 337 -10.43 -6.66 -15.69
C LEU A 337 -11.96 -6.59 -15.74
N ILE A 338 -12.59 -5.84 -14.82
CA ILE A 338 -14.05 -5.66 -14.80
C ILE A 338 -14.55 -5.01 -16.08
N ASP A 339 -13.90 -3.94 -16.56
CA ASP A 339 -14.27 -3.28 -17.81
C ASP A 339 -14.18 -4.22 -19.01
N ARG A 340 -13.15 -5.09 -19.06
CA ARG A 340 -13.02 -6.10 -20.11
C ARG A 340 -14.10 -7.19 -20.03
N LEU A 341 -14.42 -7.67 -18.83
CA LEU A 341 -15.50 -8.64 -18.62
C LEU A 341 -16.86 -8.09 -19.08
N LEU A 342 -17.19 -6.86 -18.66
CA LEU A 342 -18.42 -6.17 -19.06
C LEU A 342 -18.55 -6.04 -20.57
N ALA A 343 -17.43 -5.87 -21.28
CA ALA A 343 -17.38 -5.73 -22.73
C ALA A 343 -17.21 -7.08 -23.48
N GLY A 344 -17.24 -8.22 -22.78
CA GLY A 344 -17.04 -9.54 -23.40
C GLY A 344 -15.67 -9.71 -24.06
N LYS A 345 -14.65 -8.97 -23.61
CA LYS A 345 -13.31 -8.98 -24.23
C LYS A 345 -12.47 -10.12 -23.67
N GLN A 346 -11.94 -10.95 -24.57
CA GLN A 346 -11.01 -12.02 -24.23
C GLN A 346 -9.80 -11.48 -23.47
N THR A 347 -9.45 -12.10 -22.35
CA THR A 347 -8.43 -11.57 -21.43
C THR A 347 -7.63 -12.70 -20.80
N TYR A 348 -6.31 -12.58 -20.77
CA TYR A 348 -5.48 -13.39 -19.88
C TYR A 348 -5.34 -12.65 -18.55
N PHE A 349 -5.48 -13.38 -17.45
CA PHE A 349 -5.27 -12.85 -16.11
C PHE A 349 -4.28 -13.72 -15.36
N GLN A 350 -3.11 -13.15 -15.02
CA GLN A 350 -2.12 -13.80 -14.18
C GLN A 350 -2.27 -13.32 -12.74
N ALA A 351 -2.67 -14.23 -11.87
CA ALA A 351 -2.87 -13.97 -10.45
C ALA A 351 -1.54 -13.98 -9.68
N LEU A 352 -1.62 -13.63 -8.38
CA LEU A 352 -0.47 -13.50 -7.47
C LEU A 352 0.29 -14.80 -7.19
N ASP A 353 -0.36 -15.94 -7.37
CA ASP A 353 0.26 -17.27 -7.29
C ASP A 353 0.99 -17.64 -8.59
N GLY A 354 0.92 -16.78 -9.61
CA GLY A 354 1.51 -16.98 -10.92
C GLY A 354 0.70 -17.92 -11.81
N ASN A 355 -0.50 -18.34 -11.39
CA ASN A 355 -1.43 -19.08 -12.23
C ASN A 355 -2.07 -18.13 -13.25
N ILE A 356 -2.29 -18.65 -14.45
CA ILE A 356 -2.87 -17.89 -15.55
C ILE A 356 -4.25 -18.45 -15.86
N TYR A 357 -5.20 -17.54 -16.03
CA TYR A 357 -6.56 -17.82 -16.42
C TYR A 357 -6.86 -17.12 -17.74
N PHE A 358 -7.46 -17.83 -18.68
CA PHE A 358 -8.02 -17.24 -19.89
C PHE A 358 -9.52 -17.03 -19.68
N LEU A 359 -9.96 -15.80 -19.88
CA LEU A 359 -11.34 -15.35 -19.71
C LEU A 359 -11.93 -15.10 -21.10
N SER A 360 -12.79 -16.01 -21.55
CA SER A 360 -13.60 -15.91 -22.77
C SER A 360 -15.06 -16.18 -22.40
N ASP A 361 -15.87 -16.83 -23.24
CA ASP A 361 -17.20 -17.31 -22.83
C ASP A 361 -17.15 -18.27 -21.62
N THR A 362 -15.97 -18.83 -21.35
CA THR A 362 -15.68 -19.61 -20.15
C THR A 362 -14.37 -19.14 -19.51
N VAL A 363 -14.14 -19.55 -18.26
CA VAL A 363 -12.85 -19.35 -17.59
C VAL A 363 -12.07 -20.66 -17.62
N THR A 364 -10.86 -20.64 -18.18
CA THR A 364 -9.98 -21.81 -18.26
C THR A 364 -8.62 -21.52 -17.63
N SER A 365 -7.98 -22.54 -17.05
CA SER A 365 -6.61 -22.44 -16.56
C SER A 365 -5.66 -22.69 -17.71
N VAL A 366 -4.61 -21.87 -17.84
CA VAL A 366 -3.59 -21.97 -18.88
C VAL A 366 -2.34 -22.57 -18.25
N LYS A 367 -1.94 -23.78 -18.67
CA LYS A 367 -0.80 -24.50 -18.09
C LYS A 367 0.45 -24.42 -18.95
N GLY A 368 0.28 -24.24 -20.27
CA GLY A 368 1.41 -24.10 -21.18
C GLY A 368 1.02 -23.50 -22.52
N HIS A 369 1.97 -23.54 -23.47
CA HIS A 369 1.80 -22.96 -24.81
C HIS A 369 0.61 -23.55 -25.59
N GLY A 370 0.29 -24.83 -25.39
CA GLY A 370 -0.82 -25.49 -26.07
C GLY A 370 -2.21 -25.01 -25.63
N ASP A 371 -2.29 -24.28 -24.51
CA ASP A 371 -3.54 -23.77 -23.94
C ASP A 371 -3.79 -22.29 -24.29
N ILE A 372 -2.98 -21.70 -25.18
CA ILE A 372 -3.09 -20.30 -25.56
C ILE A 372 -4.04 -20.17 -26.75
N PHE A 373 -5.20 -19.57 -26.48
CA PHE A 373 -6.22 -19.26 -27.46
C PHE A 373 -6.04 -17.83 -27.98
N HIS A 374 -6.10 -17.67 -29.29
CA HIS A 374 -5.94 -16.39 -29.97
C HIS A 374 -6.87 -16.34 -31.18
N GLU A 375 -8.17 -16.23 -30.92
CA GLU A 375 -9.16 -15.92 -31.95
C GLU A 375 -9.63 -14.47 -31.78
N GLY A 376 -9.16 -13.59 -32.67
CA GLY A 376 -9.50 -12.17 -32.68
C GLY A 376 -8.34 -11.25 -32.25
N GLY A 377 -8.32 -10.03 -32.79
CA GLY A 377 -7.36 -9.01 -32.39
C GLY A 377 -7.73 -8.39 -31.04
N ASN A 378 -6.75 -7.80 -30.33
CA ASN A 378 -6.90 -7.03 -29.08
C ASN A 378 -7.06 -7.83 -27.77
N ILE A 379 -6.24 -8.87 -27.59
CA ILE A 379 -6.16 -9.63 -26.34
C ILE A 379 -5.18 -8.93 -25.39
N GLU A 380 -5.59 -8.75 -24.13
CA GLU A 380 -4.70 -8.23 -23.08
C GLU A 380 -4.40 -9.32 -22.04
N ALA A 381 -3.14 -9.38 -21.62
CA ALA A 381 -2.70 -10.11 -20.44
C ALA A 381 -2.53 -9.14 -19.27
N LEU A 382 -3.42 -9.24 -18.29
CA LEU A 382 -3.41 -8.46 -17.06
C LEU A 382 -2.62 -9.22 -15.99
N VAL A 383 -1.51 -8.64 -15.51
CA VAL A 383 -0.58 -9.29 -14.58
C VAL A 383 -0.50 -8.52 -13.25
N ASP A 384 -0.89 -9.15 -12.14
CA ASP A 384 -0.69 -8.62 -10.78
C ASP A 384 0.73 -8.98 -10.31
N GLY A 385 1.68 -8.12 -10.63
CA GLY A 385 3.12 -8.27 -10.35
C GLY A 385 3.53 -7.91 -8.91
N ASP A 386 2.65 -8.18 -7.94
CA ASP A 386 2.92 -7.99 -6.52
C ASP A 386 3.47 -9.29 -5.89
N LEU A 387 4.20 -9.16 -4.77
CA LEU A 387 4.82 -10.28 -4.05
C LEU A 387 5.85 -11.08 -4.88
N ASP A 388 5.69 -12.40 -4.99
CA ASP A 388 6.65 -13.35 -5.56
C ASP A 388 6.58 -13.42 -7.10
N VAL A 389 5.48 -12.92 -7.67
CA VAL A 389 5.31 -12.78 -9.11
C VAL A 389 5.74 -11.38 -9.48
N SER A 390 6.95 -11.23 -10.03
CA SER A 390 7.45 -9.93 -10.51
C SER A 390 7.42 -9.79 -12.03
N GLN A 391 7.11 -10.88 -12.75
CA GLN A 391 7.18 -10.95 -14.20
C GLN A 391 5.95 -11.64 -14.81
N PRO A 392 5.57 -11.25 -16.05
CA PRO A 392 4.65 -12.05 -16.84
C PRO A 392 5.25 -13.43 -17.08
N ARG A 393 4.40 -14.46 -17.16
CA ARG A 393 4.85 -15.78 -17.54
C ARG A 393 5.46 -15.74 -18.94
N PRO A 394 6.60 -16.41 -19.19
CA PRO A 394 7.31 -16.34 -20.46
C PRO A 394 6.47 -16.70 -21.69
N LEU A 395 5.41 -17.49 -21.50
CA LEU A 395 4.51 -17.88 -22.57
C LEU A 395 3.85 -16.69 -23.28
N PHE A 396 3.63 -15.55 -22.60
CA PHE A 396 3.04 -14.37 -23.24
C PHE A 396 3.98 -13.73 -24.27
N SER A 397 5.29 -13.83 -24.08
CA SER A 397 6.28 -13.20 -24.97
C SER A 397 6.39 -13.88 -26.34
N SER A 398 5.73 -15.02 -26.54
CA SER A 398 5.73 -15.74 -27.82
C SER A 398 4.62 -15.31 -28.77
N PHE A 399 3.74 -14.39 -28.38
CA PHE A 399 2.57 -13.98 -29.16
C PHE A 399 2.53 -12.46 -29.32
N SER A 400 2.69 -11.98 -30.55
CA SER A 400 2.71 -10.54 -30.87
C SER A 400 1.34 -9.88 -30.71
N GLU A 401 0.27 -10.67 -30.67
CA GLU A 401 -1.12 -10.22 -30.53
C GLU A 401 -1.54 -9.98 -29.08
N ILE A 402 -0.74 -10.44 -28.10
CA ILE A 402 -1.03 -10.29 -26.68
C ILE A 402 -0.32 -9.06 -26.15
N ARG A 403 -1.09 -8.02 -25.81
CA ARG A 403 -0.57 -6.87 -25.08
C ARG A 403 -0.51 -7.16 -23.59
N ILE A 404 0.65 -7.00 -22.96
CA ILE A 404 0.81 -7.28 -21.53
C ILE A 404 0.69 -5.97 -20.73
N ILE A 405 -0.24 -5.92 -19.78
CA ILE A 405 -0.36 -4.84 -18.79
C ILE A 405 -0.03 -5.41 -17.40
N LEU A 406 1.15 -5.08 -16.89
CA LEU A 406 1.62 -5.51 -15.58
C LEU A 406 1.53 -4.37 -14.58
N THR A 407 0.96 -4.63 -13.40
CA THR A 407 1.04 -3.68 -12.27
C THR A 407 2.02 -4.20 -11.22
N SER A 408 2.94 -3.36 -10.75
CA SER A 408 3.91 -3.76 -9.71
C SER A 408 4.45 -2.54 -8.96
N PRO A 409 4.94 -2.66 -7.70
CA PRO A 409 5.76 -1.61 -7.12
C PRO A 409 7.02 -1.35 -7.96
N PRO A 410 7.82 -0.32 -7.66
CA PRO A 410 9.17 -0.21 -8.19
C PRO A 410 9.92 -1.51 -7.96
N ARG A 411 10.60 -1.99 -9.02
CA ARG A 411 11.28 -3.29 -9.09
C ARG A 411 12.63 -3.09 -9.76
N GLU A 412 13.56 -3.99 -9.49
CA GLU A 412 14.89 -3.89 -10.09
C GLU A 412 14.82 -4.00 -11.61
N TYR A 413 15.85 -3.48 -12.29
CA TYR A 413 15.96 -3.61 -13.75
C TYR A 413 15.87 -5.07 -14.22
N LYS A 414 16.46 -6.02 -13.46
CA LYS A 414 16.39 -7.46 -13.76
C LYS A 414 14.96 -8.01 -13.70
N GLU A 415 14.15 -7.53 -12.77
CA GLU A 415 12.75 -7.93 -12.66
C GLU A 415 11.92 -7.37 -13.83
N ARG A 416 12.37 -6.30 -14.47
CA ARG A 416 11.72 -5.69 -15.65
C ARG A 416 12.38 -6.07 -16.97
N SER A 417 13.39 -6.95 -16.95
CA SER A 417 14.17 -7.27 -18.14
C SER A 417 13.35 -7.93 -19.24
N TRP A 418 12.20 -8.51 -18.90
CA TRP A 418 11.25 -9.08 -19.87
C TRP A 418 10.75 -8.02 -20.87
N LEU A 419 10.65 -6.74 -20.48
CA LEU A 419 10.34 -5.67 -21.45
C LEU A 419 11.43 -5.56 -22.51
N ASN A 420 12.71 -5.65 -22.12
CA ASN A 420 13.83 -5.59 -23.07
C ASN A 420 13.87 -6.82 -23.99
N GLN A 421 13.27 -7.94 -23.57
CA GLN A 421 13.17 -9.15 -24.41
C GLN A 421 12.15 -8.97 -25.55
N LEU A 422 11.25 -7.98 -25.46
CA LEU A 422 10.32 -7.63 -26.53
C LEU A 422 11.00 -6.86 -27.67
N GLY A 423 12.20 -6.33 -27.42
CA GLY A 423 13.00 -5.58 -28.38
C GLY A 423 13.52 -4.26 -27.80
N PRO A 424 14.55 -3.65 -28.42
CA PRO A 424 15.05 -2.34 -28.00
C PRO A 424 13.97 -1.26 -28.15
N GLY A 425 13.71 -0.51 -27.07
CA GLY A 425 12.69 0.57 -27.09
C GLY A 425 11.24 0.07 -27.09
N VAL A 426 11.03 -1.23 -26.89
CA VAL A 426 9.71 -1.85 -26.90
C VAL A 426 9.12 -1.87 -25.48
N GLY A 427 7.84 -1.53 -25.39
CA GLY A 427 7.11 -1.41 -24.15
C GLY A 427 7.50 -0.19 -23.30
N SER A 428 6.68 0.14 -22.32
CA SER A 428 6.85 1.35 -21.52
C SER A 428 6.59 1.12 -20.04
N THR A 429 7.31 1.86 -19.19
CA THR A 429 7.04 1.86 -17.74
C THR A 429 6.42 3.19 -17.36
N TYR A 430 5.19 3.14 -16.87
CA TYR A 430 4.43 4.29 -16.42
C TYR A 430 4.37 4.33 -14.90
N ILE A 431 4.35 5.53 -14.34
CA ILE A 431 4.22 5.75 -12.91
C ILE A 431 2.86 6.36 -12.59
N MET A 432 2.20 5.81 -11.57
CA MET A 432 1.02 6.42 -10.96
C MET A 432 1.43 7.39 -9.86
N ASN A 433 0.80 8.56 -9.86
CA ASN A 433 0.94 9.52 -8.78
C ASN A 433 0.32 9.02 -7.46
N LEU A 434 0.80 9.63 -6.37
CA LEU A 434 0.12 9.61 -5.08
C LEU A 434 -1.29 10.18 -5.19
N TRP A 435 -2.04 10.03 -4.10
CA TRP A 435 -3.37 10.57 -3.99
C TRP A 435 -3.29 12.09 -3.90
N SER A 436 -4.18 12.80 -4.60
CA SER A 436 -4.35 14.23 -4.33
C SER A 436 -4.86 14.42 -2.90
N PRO A 437 -4.67 15.59 -2.27
CA PRO A 437 -5.24 15.86 -0.94
C PRO A 437 -6.75 15.55 -0.88
N GLN A 438 -7.52 16.04 -1.86
CA GLN A 438 -8.97 15.80 -1.92
C GLN A 438 -9.31 14.31 -2.04
N GLU A 439 -8.68 13.57 -2.97
CA GLU A 439 -8.88 12.12 -3.11
C GLU A 439 -8.56 11.42 -1.78
N PHE A 440 -7.44 11.77 -1.15
CA PHE A 440 -6.89 11.10 0.02
C PHE A 440 -7.79 11.23 1.25
N PHE A 441 -8.25 12.46 1.54
CA PHE A 441 -9.12 12.72 2.68
C PHE A 441 -10.52 12.17 2.46
N VAL A 442 -11.12 12.40 1.28
CA VAL A 442 -12.45 11.90 0.96
C VAL A 442 -12.48 10.37 0.96
N ALA A 443 -11.49 9.70 0.38
CA ALA A 443 -11.47 8.25 0.41
C ALA A 443 -11.20 7.66 1.80
N GLY A 444 -10.36 8.31 2.61
CA GLY A 444 -10.17 7.94 4.01
C GLY A 444 -11.47 8.00 4.80
N ALA A 445 -12.23 9.09 4.64
CA ALA A 445 -13.49 9.30 5.33
C ALA A 445 -14.59 8.33 4.85
N PHE A 446 -14.82 8.22 3.53
CA PHE A 446 -16.02 7.53 3.00
C PHE A 446 -15.78 6.08 2.57
N PHE A 447 -14.56 5.69 2.21
CA PHE A 447 -14.30 4.41 1.54
C PHE A 447 -13.39 3.47 2.35
N TYR A 448 -12.61 4.01 3.28
CA TYR A 448 -11.81 3.16 4.14
C TYR A 448 -12.70 2.36 5.10
N ARG A 449 -12.41 1.05 5.18
CA ARG A 449 -13.23 0.08 5.94
C ARG A 449 -13.27 0.32 7.45
N ARG A 450 -12.32 1.06 8.02
CA ARG A 450 -12.32 1.44 9.43
C ARG A 450 -12.72 2.90 9.57
N ASP A 451 -13.18 3.28 10.76
CA ASP A 451 -13.34 4.69 11.10
C ASP A 451 -11.97 5.38 11.11
N ILE A 452 -11.91 6.55 10.50
CA ILE A 452 -10.74 7.44 10.54
C ILE A 452 -11.28 8.85 10.71
N HIS A 453 -11.00 9.43 11.87
CA HIS A 453 -11.33 10.81 12.15
C HIS A 453 -10.37 11.73 11.38
N ILE A 454 -10.90 12.81 10.78
CA ILE A 454 -10.09 13.68 9.90
C ILE A 454 -8.87 14.28 10.61
N ASN A 455 -8.97 14.69 11.87
CA ASN A 455 -7.84 15.24 12.62
C ASN A 455 -6.69 14.21 12.78
N ARG A 456 -7.01 12.93 12.99
CA ARG A 456 -6.01 11.85 13.03
C ARG A 456 -5.36 11.68 11.65
N LEU A 457 -6.16 11.80 10.59
CA LEU A 457 -5.70 11.74 9.22
C LEU A 457 -4.74 12.87 8.86
N ILE A 458 -5.08 14.11 9.21
CA ILE A 458 -4.22 15.29 9.06
C ILE A 458 -2.92 15.11 9.85
N SER A 459 -3.01 14.60 11.08
CA SER A 459 -1.81 14.32 11.88
C SER A 459 -0.92 13.26 11.21
N ALA A 460 -1.51 12.22 10.60
CA ALA A 460 -0.76 11.16 9.94
C ALA A 460 -0.05 11.65 8.67
N THR A 461 -0.67 12.54 7.89
CA THR A 461 -0.04 13.06 6.66
C THR A 461 1.21 13.88 6.95
N LYS A 462 1.28 14.57 8.09
CA LYS A 462 2.50 15.27 8.55
C LYS A 462 3.70 14.35 8.72
N HIS A 463 3.47 13.06 8.96
CA HIS A 463 4.54 12.07 9.20
C HIS A 463 4.74 11.14 8.00
N PHE A 464 3.66 10.73 7.34
CA PHE A 464 3.68 9.65 6.36
C PHE A 464 3.17 10.06 4.98
N GLY A 465 2.97 11.36 4.75
CA GLY A 465 2.53 11.92 3.47
C GLY A 465 1.14 11.45 3.04
N LEU A 466 0.85 11.57 1.75
CA LEU A 466 -0.42 11.19 1.13
C LEU A 466 -0.42 9.72 0.65
N ASN A 467 0.21 8.83 1.42
CA ASN A 467 0.22 7.39 1.14
C ASN A 467 -0.84 6.66 1.99
N PRO A 468 -1.93 6.14 1.41
CA PRO A 468 -2.99 5.46 2.15
C PRO A 468 -2.52 4.30 3.03
N ARG A 469 -1.53 3.52 2.59
CA ARG A 469 -1.12 2.30 3.29
C ARG A 469 -0.65 2.58 4.70
N ARG A 470 0.13 3.64 4.90
CA ARG A 470 0.67 4.03 6.20
C ARG A 470 -0.19 5.07 6.88
N SER A 471 -0.55 6.12 6.17
CA SER A 471 -1.28 7.25 6.75
C SER A 471 -2.66 6.81 7.23
N TRP A 472 -3.43 6.02 6.45
CA TRP A 472 -4.74 5.54 6.93
C TRP A 472 -4.59 4.57 8.11
N TYR A 473 -3.60 3.68 8.07
CA TYR A 473 -3.31 2.77 9.20
C TYR A 473 -3.01 3.56 10.48
N ALA A 474 -2.08 4.51 10.42
CA ALA A 474 -1.70 5.37 11.54
C ALA A 474 -2.88 6.20 12.08
N SER A 475 -3.86 6.51 11.23
CA SER A 475 -5.01 7.35 11.60
C SER A 475 -6.15 6.60 12.29
N THR A 476 -6.05 5.27 12.41
CA THR A 476 -7.11 4.45 13.02
C THR A 476 -7.20 4.59 14.54
N SER A 477 -6.12 4.97 15.21
CA SER A 477 -6.07 5.27 16.66
C SER A 477 -4.75 5.91 17.05
N ALA A 478 -4.70 6.53 18.23
CA ALA A 478 -3.46 7.04 18.81
C ALA A 478 -2.37 5.94 18.95
N TYR A 479 -2.78 4.72 19.30
CA TYR A 479 -1.87 3.57 19.36
C TYR A 479 -1.24 3.25 17.99
N HIS A 480 -2.05 3.19 16.94
CA HIS A 480 -1.56 2.89 15.59
C HIS A 480 -0.64 4.01 15.06
N MET A 481 -0.93 5.27 15.40
CA MET A 481 -0.02 6.39 15.13
C MET A 481 1.34 6.19 15.79
N TYR A 482 1.34 5.88 17.09
CA TYR A 482 2.56 5.61 17.85
C TYR A 482 3.36 4.46 17.22
N CYS A 483 2.72 3.32 16.95
CA CYS A 483 3.38 2.18 16.31
C CYS A 483 3.96 2.52 14.94
N ALA A 484 3.23 3.27 14.10
CA ALA A 484 3.74 3.68 12.80
C ALA A 484 4.96 4.60 12.89
N LYS A 485 5.01 5.48 13.90
CA LYS A 485 6.17 6.35 14.15
C LYS A 485 7.37 5.55 14.66
N GLU A 486 7.17 4.65 15.62
CA GLU A 486 8.22 3.78 16.13
C GLU A 486 8.79 2.86 15.04
N ASP A 487 7.92 2.30 14.18
CA ASP A 487 8.34 1.51 13.03
C ASP A 487 9.22 2.33 12.08
N ALA A 488 8.83 3.58 11.77
CA ALA A 488 9.63 4.48 10.94
C ALA A 488 10.97 4.84 11.60
N LEU A 489 10.97 5.20 12.88
CA LEU A 489 12.17 5.50 13.66
C LEU A 489 13.15 4.31 13.69
N SER A 490 12.64 3.11 14.01
CA SER A 490 13.43 1.88 14.01
C SER A 490 14.02 1.59 12.64
N MET A 491 13.25 1.77 11.56
CA MET A 491 13.76 1.58 10.21
C MET A 491 14.87 2.59 9.87
N VAL A 492 14.70 3.86 10.22
CA VAL A 492 15.69 4.92 9.93
C VAL A 492 17.00 4.71 10.69
N LYS A 493 16.94 4.34 11.97
CA LYS A 493 18.12 4.06 12.80
C LYS A 493 19.02 2.95 12.24
N GLU A 494 18.43 1.95 11.60
CA GLU A 494 19.18 0.86 10.98
C GLU A 494 19.78 1.24 9.60
N MET A 495 19.39 2.38 9.00
CA MET A 495 19.78 2.71 7.62
C MET A 495 21.27 2.97 7.42
N PRO A 496 21.96 3.79 8.24
CA PRO A 496 23.38 4.09 8.03
C PRO A 496 24.26 2.83 7.99
N VAL A 497 23.93 1.84 8.82
CA VAL A 497 24.62 0.54 8.87
C VAL A 497 24.39 -0.28 7.58
N ARG A 498 23.24 -0.11 6.93
CA ARG A 498 22.81 -0.95 5.80
C ARG A 498 23.13 -0.35 4.44
N MET A 499 23.14 0.98 4.31
CA MET A 499 23.34 1.66 3.02
C MET A 499 23.72 3.13 3.16
N SER A 500 24.34 3.71 2.13
CA SER A 500 24.54 5.16 2.03
C SER A 500 23.25 5.88 1.64
N LEU A 501 23.17 7.20 1.86
CA LEU A 501 22.06 8.04 1.38
C LEU A 501 21.87 7.97 -0.14
N SER A 502 22.96 7.90 -0.91
CA SER A 502 22.89 7.73 -2.37
C SER A 502 22.28 6.38 -2.77
N ALA A 503 22.64 5.31 -2.06
CA ALA A 503 22.04 3.99 -2.27
C ALA A 503 20.56 3.97 -1.83
N LEU A 504 20.21 4.63 -0.73
CA LEU A 504 18.81 4.78 -0.27
C LEU A 504 17.94 5.45 -1.34
N LEU A 505 18.46 6.52 -1.97
CA LEU A 505 17.78 7.24 -3.04
C LEU A 505 17.67 6.39 -4.32
N HIS A 506 18.76 5.75 -4.75
CA HIS A 506 18.72 4.84 -5.89
C HIS A 506 17.73 3.68 -5.69
N ASN A 507 17.63 3.16 -4.46
CA ASN A 507 16.71 2.08 -4.12
C ASN A 507 15.24 2.47 -4.27
N ALA A 508 14.88 3.76 -4.18
CA ALA A 508 13.49 4.21 -4.38
C ALA A 508 12.98 3.97 -5.81
N THR A 509 13.87 3.90 -6.80
CA THR A 509 13.51 3.70 -8.21
C THR A 509 14.07 2.42 -8.82
N ARG A 510 15.16 1.86 -8.27
CA ARG A 510 15.96 0.84 -8.95
C ARG A 510 16.47 -0.32 -8.09
N GLY A 511 16.23 -0.36 -6.78
CA GLY A 511 16.99 -1.26 -5.90
C GLY A 511 16.19 -2.16 -4.97
N PRO A 512 16.78 -3.26 -4.48
CA PRO A 512 16.08 -4.42 -3.90
C PRO A 512 15.31 -4.12 -2.61
N ASN A 513 15.67 -3.03 -1.91
CA ASN A 513 15.20 -2.70 -0.57
C ASN A 513 14.08 -1.63 -0.60
N PHE A 514 13.09 -1.83 -1.47
CA PHE A 514 12.01 -0.87 -1.73
C PHE A 514 11.24 -0.46 -0.48
N GLU A 515 11.02 -1.36 0.49
CA GLU A 515 10.23 -1.04 1.69
C GLU A 515 10.86 0.09 2.53
N ILE A 516 12.19 0.11 2.60
CA ILE A 516 12.96 1.13 3.33
C ILE A 516 12.91 2.44 2.55
N SER A 517 13.21 2.42 1.25
CA SER A 517 13.20 3.63 0.44
C SER A 517 11.81 4.26 0.33
N HIS A 518 10.73 3.49 0.23
CA HIS A 518 9.36 4.01 0.20
C HIS A 518 8.84 4.49 1.56
N THR A 519 9.59 4.26 2.64
CA THR A 519 9.34 4.90 3.94
C THR A 519 9.81 6.36 3.92
N VAL A 520 10.89 6.62 3.18
CA VAL A 520 11.60 7.90 3.19
C VAL A 520 11.23 8.76 2.00
N PHE A 521 11.13 8.16 0.83
CA PHE A 521 10.91 8.84 -0.43
C PHE A 521 9.59 8.43 -1.08
N GLU A 522 8.89 9.44 -1.56
CA GLU A 522 7.77 9.29 -2.45
C GLU A 522 8.18 9.49 -3.92
N LEU A 523 7.37 8.96 -4.84
CA LEU A 523 7.62 9.10 -6.28
C LEU A 523 6.47 9.84 -6.92
N GLN A 524 6.80 10.78 -7.81
CA GLN A 524 5.85 11.61 -8.53
C GLN A 524 6.16 11.61 -10.02
N ALA A 525 5.12 11.53 -10.85
CA ALA A 525 5.23 11.77 -12.28
C ALA A 525 5.58 13.24 -12.54
N PRO A 526 6.52 13.53 -13.47
CA PRO A 526 6.86 14.90 -13.80
C PRO A 526 5.80 15.60 -14.66
N ASP A 527 4.99 14.83 -15.39
CA ASP A 527 4.04 15.28 -16.40
C ASP A 527 2.90 14.26 -16.61
N GLU A 528 1.97 14.58 -17.53
CA GLU A 528 0.85 13.70 -17.91
C GLU A 528 1.27 12.48 -18.74
N GLY A 529 2.48 12.46 -19.31
CA GLY A 529 3.02 11.31 -20.03
C GLY A 529 3.38 10.14 -19.10
N ARG A 530 3.46 10.40 -17.78
CA ARG A 530 3.62 9.41 -16.71
C ARG A 530 4.84 8.49 -16.89
N LEU A 531 5.87 8.89 -17.63
CA LEU A 531 7.05 8.05 -17.84
C LEU A 531 7.85 7.87 -16.54
N PHE A 532 8.05 6.62 -16.12
CA PHE A 532 8.77 6.30 -14.89
C PHE A 532 10.26 6.67 -14.95
N SER A 533 10.87 6.70 -16.13
CA SER A 533 12.27 7.12 -16.32
C SER A 533 12.53 8.55 -15.83
N SER A 534 11.48 9.36 -15.78
CA SER A 534 11.52 10.77 -15.42
C SER A 534 10.87 11.03 -14.05
N ALA A 535 10.56 9.98 -13.28
CA ALA A 535 9.93 10.10 -11.98
C ALA A 535 10.77 10.96 -11.01
N ARG A 536 10.12 11.93 -10.39
CA ARG A 536 10.70 12.76 -9.33
C ARG A 536 10.63 12.02 -8.01
N GLN A 537 11.65 12.24 -7.18
CA GLN A 537 11.76 11.68 -5.85
C GLN A 537 11.70 12.83 -4.85
N ASN A 538 10.73 12.77 -3.95
CA ASN A 538 10.53 13.74 -2.87
C ASN A 538 10.56 13.01 -1.53
N PRO A 539 10.83 13.67 -0.40
CA PRO A 539 10.65 13.04 0.89
C PRO A 539 9.15 12.82 1.14
N VAL A 540 8.82 11.73 1.84
CA VAL A 540 7.44 11.41 2.24
C VAL A 540 6.87 12.49 3.18
N SER A 541 7.73 13.05 4.03
CA SER A 541 7.44 14.19 4.89
C SER A 541 8.74 14.84 5.35
N GLU A 542 8.65 16.09 5.79
CA GLU A 542 9.74 16.78 6.48
C GLU A 542 10.20 16.00 7.71
N TRP A 543 9.25 15.48 8.50
CA TRP A 543 9.57 14.69 9.70
C TRP A 543 10.44 13.46 9.40
N VAL A 544 10.11 12.65 8.39
CA VAL A 544 10.94 11.48 8.04
C VAL A 544 12.30 11.92 7.50
N MET A 545 12.35 12.99 6.71
CA MET A 545 13.60 13.53 6.20
C MET A 545 14.50 14.06 7.33
N ASP A 546 13.87 14.62 8.36
CA ASP A 546 14.50 15.06 9.60
C ASP A 546 15.17 13.93 10.35
N LEU A 547 14.46 12.84 10.54
CA LEU A 547 15.01 11.63 11.12
C LEU A 547 16.19 11.10 10.31
N VAL A 548 16.02 10.96 8.99
CA VAL A 548 17.05 10.37 8.12
C VAL A 548 18.33 11.18 8.17
N LEU A 549 18.28 12.49 7.92
CA LEU A 549 19.50 13.28 7.92
C LEU A 549 20.15 13.34 9.31
N THR A 550 19.36 13.38 10.39
CA THR A 550 19.91 13.41 11.75
C THR A 550 20.67 12.11 12.08
N GLU A 551 20.09 10.95 11.75
CA GLU A 551 20.74 9.65 11.99
C GLU A 551 22.00 9.47 11.11
N TYR A 552 21.99 9.95 9.87
CA TYR A 552 23.18 9.91 9.01
C TYR A 552 24.26 10.92 9.42
N GLU A 553 23.90 12.10 9.93
CA GLU A 553 24.86 13.08 10.46
C GLU A 553 25.56 12.60 11.73
N ALA A 554 24.84 11.83 12.56
CA ALA A 554 25.40 11.20 13.75
C ALA A 554 26.48 10.15 13.40
N ASP A 555 26.32 9.45 12.27
CA ASP A 555 27.30 8.48 11.76
C ASP A 555 28.43 9.17 10.95
N GLN A 556 28.09 10.16 10.14
CA GLN A 556 29.00 10.91 9.29
C GLN A 556 28.64 12.41 9.29
N ALA A 557 29.46 13.23 9.95
CA ALA A 557 29.21 14.67 10.13
C ALA A 557 28.90 15.45 8.82
N ASP A 558 29.47 15.04 7.70
CA ASP A 558 29.31 15.66 6.38
C ASP A 558 28.17 15.05 5.52
N ALA A 559 27.41 14.09 6.05
CA ALA A 559 26.44 13.30 5.28
C ALA A 559 25.41 14.16 4.55
N THR A 560 24.82 15.15 5.22
CA THR A 560 23.80 16.01 4.62
C THR A 560 24.35 16.88 3.50
N ARG A 561 25.56 17.44 3.68
CA ARG A 561 26.24 18.22 2.63
C ARG A 561 26.53 17.35 1.41
N LEU A 562 27.08 16.15 1.62
CA LEU A 562 27.36 15.22 0.54
C LEU A 562 26.09 14.77 -0.18
N PHE A 563 24.99 14.60 0.55
CA PHE A 563 23.71 14.24 -0.04
C PHE A 563 23.08 15.38 -0.84
N TYR A 564 23.17 16.62 -0.35
CA TYR A 564 22.79 17.81 -1.13
C TYR A 564 23.58 17.91 -2.43
N GLU A 565 24.92 17.79 -2.36
CA GLU A 565 25.82 17.81 -3.52
C GLU A 565 25.51 16.71 -4.54
N TYR A 566 25.01 15.57 -4.06
CA TYR A 566 24.57 14.48 -4.90
C TYR A 566 23.20 14.78 -5.56
N THR A 567 22.20 15.19 -4.78
CA THR A 567 20.83 15.45 -5.26
C THR A 567 20.72 16.63 -6.22
N LYS A 568 21.53 17.69 -6.04
CA LYS A 568 21.48 18.86 -6.93
C LYS A 568 21.92 18.58 -8.38
N ARG A 569 22.59 17.45 -8.62
CA ARG A 569 23.08 17.05 -9.96
C ARG A 569 21.98 16.45 -10.84
N TYR A 570 20.83 16.11 -10.29
CA TYR A 570 19.79 15.38 -11.00
C TYR A 570 18.43 16.09 -10.91
N ASN A 571 17.80 16.33 -12.06
CA ASN A 571 16.47 16.95 -12.13
C ASN A 571 15.39 16.11 -11.42
N THR A 572 15.57 14.79 -11.35
CA THR A 572 14.66 13.87 -10.64
C THR A 572 14.67 14.06 -9.12
N THR A 573 15.64 14.80 -8.56
CA THR A 573 15.81 15.00 -7.12
C THR A 573 15.87 16.47 -6.73
N ALA A 574 15.44 17.38 -7.62
CA ALA A 574 15.47 18.82 -7.39
C ALA A 574 14.66 19.23 -6.14
N GLY A 575 13.50 18.60 -5.90
CA GLY A 575 12.69 18.85 -4.70
C GLY A 575 13.43 18.49 -3.41
N LEU A 576 14.18 17.38 -3.40
CA LEU A 576 15.02 16.99 -2.26
C LEU A 576 16.12 18.01 -1.99
N SER A 577 16.82 18.49 -3.02
CA SER A 577 17.88 19.49 -2.83
C SER A 577 17.35 20.79 -2.22
N ALA A 578 16.15 21.23 -2.61
CA ALA A 578 15.52 22.43 -2.05
C ALA A 578 15.22 22.26 -0.56
N ILE A 579 14.61 21.13 -0.16
CA ILE A 579 14.27 20.84 1.24
C ILE A 579 15.52 20.71 2.11
N ILE A 580 16.56 20.02 1.61
CA ILE A 580 17.83 19.90 2.34
C ILE A 580 18.47 21.27 2.53
N TRP A 581 18.45 22.12 1.49
CA TRP A 581 18.99 23.47 1.54
C TRP A 581 18.26 24.33 2.58
N GLU A 582 16.93 24.42 2.49
CA GLU A 582 16.09 25.21 3.38
C GLU A 582 16.34 24.84 4.85
N ARG A 583 16.35 23.54 5.16
CA ARG A 583 16.67 23.06 6.51
C ARG A 583 18.05 23.50 7.01
N GLN A 584 19.09 23.43 6.17
CA GLN A 584 20.44 23.83 6.58
C GLN A 584 20.55 25.34 6.79
N VAL A 585 19.79 26.14 6.03
CA VAL A 585 19.67 27.58 6.25
C VAL A 585 19.01 27.87 7.62
N HIS A 586 17.88 27.22 7.93
CA HIS A 586 17.20 27.39 9.23
C HIS A 586 18.10 27.02 10.42
N ARG A 587 18.77 25.86 10.36
CA ARG A 587 19.73 25.45 11.41
C ARG A 587 20.87 26.45 11.61
N SER A 588 21.36 27.05 10.52
CA SER A 588 22.42 28.06 10.58
C SER A 588 21.94 29.37 11.19
N ALA A 589 20.67 29.74 10.98
CA ALA A 589 20.05 30.93 11.56
C ALA A 589 19.78 30.78 13.06
N GLU A 590 19.41 29.58 13.52
CA GLU A 590 19.06 29.28 14.92
C GLU A 590 20.26 29.09 15.87
N SER A 591 21.47 28.84 15.34
CA SER A 591 22.68 28.63 16.14
C SER A 591 23.59 29.88 16.16
N PRO A 592 23.48 30.77 17.16
CA PRO A 592 24.40 31.89 17.33
C PRO A 592 25.79 31.37 17.73
N GLY A 593 26.64 31.08 16.73
CA GLY A 593 28.01 30.59 16.90
C GLY A 593 28.33 29.24 16.23
N GLY A 594 27.39 28.62 15.53
CA GLY A 594 27.62 27.36 14.81
C GLY A 594 28.56 27.49 13.60
N PRO A 595 29.19 26.40 13.14
CA PRO A 595 30.04 26.41 11.95
C PRO A 595 29.24 26.90 10.74
N ARG A 596 29.68 28.02 10.16
CA ARG A 596 29.06 28.61 8.97
C ARG A 596 29.16 27.60 7.83
N PHE A 597 28.04 27.13 7.31
CA PHE A 597 28.01 26.53 5.98
C PHE A 597 28.63 27.54 5.01
N PRO A 598 29.74 27.22 4.31
CA PRO A 598 30.22 28.07 3.26
C PRO A 598 29.21 27.99 2.12
N ILE A 599 28.23 28.89 2.13
CA ILE A 599 27.31 29.12 1.03
C ILE A 599 28.15 29.73 -0.09
N VAL A 600 28.75 28.87 -0.91
CA VAL A 600 29.29 29.28 -2.20
C VAL A 600 28.10 29.25 -3.15
N LEU A 601 27.50 30.42 -3.36
CA LEU A 601 26.56 30.64 -4.46
C LEU A 601 27.38 30.52 -5.75
N SER A 602 27.30 29.36 -6.42
CA SER A 602 27.93 29.09 -7.71
C SER A 602 26.90 28.72 -8.75
#